data_AF-A0A0C2ZRX3-F1
#
_entry.id   AF-A0A0C2ZRX3-F1
#
_cell.length_a   1.000
_cell.length_b   1.000
_cell.length_c   1.000
_cell.angle_alpha   90.00
_cell.angle_beta   90.00
_cell.angle_gamma   90.00
#
_symmetry.space_group_name_H-M   'P 1'
#
loop_
_entity.id
_entity.type
_entity.pdbx_description
1 polymer ?
#
loop_
_entity_poly.entity_id
_entity_poly.type
_entity_poly.pdbx_seq_one_letter_code
_entity_poly.pdbx_strand_id
1 'polypeptide(L)'
;MTHGDYWPGNILVSLRRGADGAIEALDRLYVLDWEMAMTGLPGSDLGQYCAELCVVAKLFPHREESAKTIIRSFLSAYGESRTIDPAMARVALGHIGGYMVSCVPRDAGDRERRRELVVEGVEFLDLSWTGPESSLVNSIIGPLLSANSGHNLAVN
;
A
#
# COMPACT_ATOMS: atom_id res chain seq x y z
N MET A 1 12.76 12.03 -3.47
CA MET A 1 12.51 12.33 -2.05
C MET A 1 11.36 11.44 -1.61
N THR A 2 11.47 10.84 -0.43
CA THR A 2 10.41 10.08 0.24
C THR A 2 9.94 10.88 1.45
N HIS A 3 8.69 10.69 1.84
CA HIS A 3 8.09 11.26 3.05
C HIS A 3 8.71 10.64 4.32
N GLY A 4 9.01 9.34 4.30
CA GLY A 4 9.70 8.65 5.40
C GLY A 4 8.76 8.12 6.50
N ASP A 5 7.59 8.73 6.69
CA ASP A 5 6.50 8.21 7.54
C ASP A 5 5.13 8.33 6.84
N TYR A 6 5.00 7.72 5.66
CA TYR A 6 3.80 7.86 4.82
C TYR A 6 2.71 6.84 5.16
N TRP A 7 1.99 7.07 6.27
CA TRP A 7 0.86 6.22 6.69
C TRP A 7 -0.47 7.00 6.71
N PRO A 8 -1.64 6.31 6.73
CA PRO A 8 -2.93 6.97 6.69
C PRO A 8 -3.18 8.02 7.78
N GLY A 9 -2.50 7.91 8.94
CA GLY A 9 -2.58 8.89 10.02
C GLY A 9 -2.05 10.28 9.63
N ASN A 10 -1.11 10.34 8.68
CA ASN A 10 -0.50 11.58 8.20
C ASN A 10 -1.22 12.19 6.98
N ILE A 11 -2.43 11.70 6.67
CA ILE A 11 -3.26 12.24 5.59
C ILE A 11 -4.51 12.89 6.15
N LEU A 12 -4.60 14.22 6.03
CA LEU A 12 -5.82 14.94 6.31
C LEU A 12 -6.73 14.96 5.08
N VAL A 13 -7.98 14.56 5.28
CA VAL A 13 -9.00 14.45 4.23
C VAL A 13 -9.99 15.61 4.33
N SER A 14 -10.11 16.39 3.26
CA SER A 14 -11.17 17.37 3.09
C SER A 14 -12.29 16.80 2.23
N LEU A 15 -13.50 16.82 2.78
CA LEU A 15 -14.69 16.23 2.16
C LEU A 15 -15.67 17.33 1.76
N ARG A 16 -16.14 17.28 0.53
CA ARG A 16 -17.21 18.15 0.06
C ARG A 16 -18.55 17.58 0.52
N ARG A 17 -19.35 18.43 1.18
CA ARG A 17 -20.68 18.08 1.67
C ARG A 17 -21.76 18.75 0.82
N GLY A 18 -22.83 18.00 0.58
CA GLY A 18 -24.03 18.49 -0.09
C GLY A 18 -24.87 19.41 0.80
N ALA A 19 -25.97 19.93 0.24
CA ALA A 19 -26.90 20.81 0.95
C ALA A 19 -27.58 20.12 2.15
N ASP A 20 -27.67 18.79 2.14
CA ASP A 20 -28.20 17.95 3.22
C ASP A 20 -27.12 17.53 4.24
N GLY A 21 -25.88 17.96 4.05
CA GLY A 21 -24.74 17.61 4.89
C GLY A 21 -24.12 16.23 4.58
N ALA A 22 -24.64 15.48 3.62
CA ALA A 22 -24.07 14.20 3.19
C ALA A 22 -22.70 14.41 2.51
N ILE A 23 -21.80 13.45 2.65
CA ILE A 23 -20.51 13.46 1.93
C ILE A 23 -20.79 13.12 0.47
N GLU A 24 -20.54 14.06 -0.44
CA GLU A 24 -20.75 13.84 -1.88
C GLU A 24 -19.45 13.47 -2.59
N ALA A 25 -18.33 14.02 -2.15
CA ALA A 25 -17.05 13.80 -2.80
C ALA A 25 -15.87 14.05 -1.85
N LEU A 26 -14.73 13.46 -2.21
CA LEU A 26 -13.42 13.90 -1.75
C LEU A 26 -13.08 15.23 -2.45
N ASP A 27 -12.78 16.27 -1.69
CA ASP A 27 -12.34 17.56 -2.24
C ASP A 27 -10.82 17.62 -2.36
N ARG A 28 -10.12 17.27 -1.27
CA ARG A 28 -8.66 17.38 -1.21
C ARG A 28 -8.04 16.44 -0.18
N LEU A 29 -6.83 15.98 -0.47
CA LEU A 29 -5.94 15.32 0.49
C LEU A 29 -4.76 16.24 0.80
N TYR A 30 -4.39 16.31 2.07
CA TYR A 30 -3.19 17.00 2.53
C TYR A 30 -2.26 15.99 3.20
N VAL A 31 -1.02 15.93 2.72
CA VAL A 31 0.04 15.13 3.32
C VAL A 31 0.74 15.98 4.37
N LEU A 32 0.69 15.53 5.62
CA LEU A 32 1.22 16.21 6.80
C LEU A 32 2.46 15.49 7.32
N ASP A 33 3.15 16.13 8.27
CA ASP A 33 4.24 15.52 9.06
C ASP A 33 5.49 15.10 8.26
N TRP A 34 6.12 16.09 7.61
CA TRP A 34 7.29 15.90 6.75
C TRP A 34 8.62 15.79 7.50
N GLU A 35 8.63 15.56 8.82
CA GLU A 35 9.86 15.61 9.63
C GLU A 35 10.86 14.50 9.33
N MET A 36 10.38 13.39 8.75
CA MET A 36 11.20 12.25 8.31
C MET A 36 11.56 12.29 6.81
N ALA A 37 11.24 13.37 6.11
CA ALA A 37 11.43 13.46 4.68
C ALA A 37 12.93 13.46 4.31
N MET A 38 13.32 12.53 3.44
CA MET A 38 14.71 12.35 3.04
C MET A 38 14.84 11.76 1.62
N THR A 39 16.07 11.64 1.13
CA THR A 39 16.33 10.83 -0.08
C THR A 39 16.20 9.36 0.30
N GLY A 40 15.24 8.68 -0.31
CA GLY A 40 14.95 7.26 -0.07
C GLY A 40 14.53 6.54 -1.36
N LEU A 41 14.26 5.25 -1.22
CA LEU A 41 13.80 4.42 -2.33
C LEU A 41 12.33 4.72 -2.63
N PRO A 42 11.93 4.98 -3.89
CA PRO A 42 10.56 5.40 -4.22
C PRO A 42 9.45 4.43 -3.79
N GLY A 43 9.76 3.13 -3.63
CA GLY A 43 8.80 2.14 -3.17
C GLY A 43 8.54 2.17 -1.65
N SER A 44 9.36 2.86 -0.87
CA SER A 44 9.24 2.86 0.60
C SER A 44 7.93 3.48 1.07
N ASP A 45 7.59 4.70 0.61
CA ASP A 45 6.34 5.34 1.02
C ASP A 45 5.10 4.54 0.55
N LEU A 46 5.15 3.96 -0.66
CA LEU A 46 4.07 3.09 -1.15
C LEU A 46 3.87 1.88 -0.23
N GLY A 47 4.97 1.23 0.12
CA GLY A 47 4.94 0.07 1.00
C GLY A 47 4.42 0.41 2.38
N GLN A 48 4.85 1.53 2.97
CA GLN A 48 4.42 1.95 4.32
C GLN A 48 2.91 2.19 4.35
N TYR A 49 2.40 2.95 3.39
CA TYR A 49 0.97 3.26 3.29
C TYR A 49 0.12 2.00 3.11
N CYS A 50 0.55 1.10 2.22
CA CYS A 50 -0.16 -0.15 1.97
C CYS A 50 -0.04 -1.14 3.13
N ALA A 51 1.05 -1.14 3.90
CA ALA A 51 1.24 -2.05 5.02
C ALA A 51 0.21 -1.81 6.13
N GLU A 52 0.03 -0.55 6.50
CA GLU A 52 -0.95 -0.11 7.50
C GLU A 52 -2.38 -0.50 7.08
N LEU A 53 -2.76 -0.21 5.84
CA LEU A 53 -4.07 -0.58 5.31
C LEU A 53 -4.23 -2.10 5.20
N CYS A 54 -3.18 -2.84 4.87
CA CYS A 54 -3.20 -4.30 4.83
C CYS A 54 -3.50 -4.87 6.22
N VAL A 55 -2.82 -4.36 7.25
CA VAL A 55 -3.08 -4.74 8.65
C VAL A 55 -4.49 -4.35 9.06
N VAL A 56 -4.98 -3.15 8.71
CA VAL A 56 -6.37 -2.75 8.97
C VAL A 56 -7.35 -3.73 8.33
N ALA A 57 -7.13 -4.12 7.07
CA ALA A 57 -8.00 -5.04 6.37
C ALA A 57 -8.06 -6.41 7.04
N LYS A 58 -6.94 -6.86 7.64
CA LYS A 58 -6.82 -8.20 8.23
C LYS A 58 -7.26 -8.28 9.68
N LEU A 59 -7.15 -7.18 10.43
CA LEU A 59 -7.52 -7.10 11.85
C LEU A 59 -8.93 -6.55 12.08
N PHE A 60 -9.48 -5.78 11.14
CA PHE A 60 -10.82 -5.20 11.25
C PHE A 60 -11.69 -5.65 10.08
N PRO A 61 -12.38 -6.81 10.17
CA PRO A 61 -13.17 -7.36 9.06
C PRO A 61 -14.22 -6.39 8.50
N HIS A 62 -14.84 -5.57 9.36
CA HIS A 62 -15.81 -4.55 8.95
C HIS A 62 -15.20 -3.40 8.13
N ARG A 63 -13.87 -3.32 8.00
CA ARG A 63 -13.13 -2.32 7.21
C ARG A 63 -12.39 -2.94 6.03
N GLU A 64 -12.41 -4.27 5.90
CA GLU A 64 -11.60 -5.01 4.93
C GLU A 64 -11.79 -4.52 3.50
N GLU A 65 -13.04 -4.40 3.07
CA GLU A 65 -13.39 -3.95 1.72
C GLU A 65 -12.89 -2.53 1.44
N SER A 66 -13.09 -1.62 2.40
CA SER A 66 -12.65 -0.22 2.28
C SER A 66 -11.13 -0.13 2.19
N ALA A 67 -10.41 -0.84 3.06
CA ALA A 67 -8.94 -0.84 3.06
C ALA A 67 -8.37 -1.44 1.77
N LYS A 68 -8.90 -2.58 1.30
CA LYS A 68 -8.50 -3.19 0.02
C LYS A 68 -8.79 -2.27 -1.17
N THR A 69 -9.92 -1.58 -1.14
CA THR A 69 -10.30 -0.62 -2.18
C THR A 69 -9.33 0.56 -2.22
N ILE A 70 -8.95 1.12 -1.07
CA ILE A 70 -7.97 2.21 -0.99
C ILE A 70 -6.61 1.74 -1.52
N ILE A 71 -6.11 0.58 -1.08
CA ILE A 71 -4.83 0.02 -1.56
C ILE A 71 -4.84 -0.11 -3.08
N ARG A 72 -5.88 -0.76 -3.65
CA ARG A 72 -6.00 -0.97 -5.09
C ARG A 72 -6.03 0.36 -5.85
N SER A 73 -6.91 1.27 -5.45
CA SER A 73 -7.06 2.56 -6.13
C SER A 73 -5.80 3.42 -6.03
N PHE A 74 -5.14 3.43 -4.87
CA PHE A 74 -3.90 4.17 -4.66
C PHE A 74 -2.76 3.64 -5.54
N LEU A 75 -2.53 2.32 -5.52
CA LEU A 75 -1.47 1.69 -6.31
C LEU A 75 -1.72 1.83 -7.81
N SER A 76 -2.97 1.66 -8.27
CA SER A 76 -3.34 1.84 -9.68
C SER A 76 -3.12 3.29 -10.12
N ALA A 77 -3.62 4.28 -9.37
CA ALA A 77 -3.43 5.69 -9.71
C ALA A 77 -1.94 6.08 -9.72
N TYR A 78 -1.15 5.54 -8.79
CA TYR A 78 0.30 5.77 -8.78
C TYR A 78 0.97 5.15 -10.01
N GLY A 79 0.61 3.91 -10.37
CA GLY A 79 1.12 3.21 -11.56
C GLY A 79 0.70 3.84 -12.89
N GLU A 80 -0.48 4.46 -12.95
CA GLU A 80 -0.94 5.21 -14.13
C GLU A 80 -0.24 6.56 -14.27
N SER A 81 0.20 7.15 -13.15
CA SER A 81 0.84 8.47 -13.15
C SER A 81 2.29 8.48 -13.64
N ARG A 82 2.94 7.31 -13.73
CA ARG A 82 4.36 7.18 -14.10
C ARG A 82 4.74 5.75 -14.49
N THR A 83 5.82 5.62 -15.24
CA THR A 83 6.43 4.31 -15.49
C THR A 83 6.92 3.67 -14.18
N ILE A 84 6.46 2.46 -13.91
CA ILE A 84 6.89 1.66 -12.76
C ILE A 84 7.98 0.68 -13.15
N ASP A 85 9.12 0.78 -12.45
CA ASP A 85 10.19 -0.21 -12.45
C ASP A 85 9.81 -1.38 -11.51
N PRO A 86 9.91 -2.66 -11.94
CA PRO A 86 9.74 -3.81 -11.06
C PRO A 86 10.54 -3.73 -9.75
N ALA A 87 11.73 -3.11 -9.74
CA ALA A 87 12.50 -2.89 -8.53
C ALA A 87 11.76 -2.03 -7.50
N MET A 88 10.97 -1.03 -7.94
CA MET A 88 10.14 -0.21 -7.06
C MET A 88 9.03 -1.04 -6.41
N ALA A 89 8.37 -1.91 -7.19
CA ALA A 89 7.33 -2.80 -6.67
C ALA A 89 7.90 -3.80 -5.64
N ARG A 90 9.12 -4.29 -5.86
CA ARG A 90 9.85 -5.11 -4.88
C ARG A 90 10.13 -4.36 -3.59
N VAL A 91 10.63 -3.13 -3.68
CA VAL A 91 10.85 -2.29 -2.48
C VAL A 91 9.54 -2.10 -1.71
N ALA A 92 8.44 -1.78 -2.39
CA ALA A 92 7.14 -1.61 -1.74
C ALA A 92 6.66 -2.89 -1.05
N LEU A 93 6.69 -4.03 -1.75
CA LEU A 93 6.29 -5.32 -1.18
C LEU A 93 7.17 -5.74 -0.01
N GLY A 94 8.49 -5.57 -0.13
CA GLY A 94 9.44 -5.86 0.94
C GLY A 94 9.20 -4.98 2.15
N HIS A 95 8.81 -3.71 1.96
CA HIS A 95 8.48 -2.82 3.06
C HIS A 95 7.16 -3.22 3.75
N ILE A 96 6.15 -3.66 2.99
CA ILE A 96 4.93 -4.25 3.55
C ILE A 96 5.26 -5.45 4.43
N GLY A 97 6.06 -6.39 3.91
CA GLY A 97 6.49 -7.56 4.67
C GLY A 97 7.30 -7.19 5.92
N GLY A 98 8.24 -6.25 5.80
CA GLY A 98 9.03 -5.74 6.91
C GLY A 98 8.19 -5.08 8.00
N TYR A 99 7.18 -4.29 7.62
CA TYR A 99 6.22 -3.71 8.57
C TYR A 99 5.41 -4.80 9.27
N MET A 100 4.89 -5.79 8.53
CA MET A 100 4.11 -6.88 9.12
C MET A 100 4.92 -7.68 10.14
N VAL A 101 6.19 -7.99 9.84
CA VAL A 101 7.06 -8.75 10.76
C VAL A 101 7.47 -7.91 11.98
N SER A 102 7.67 -6.60 11.83
CA SER A 102 8.22 -5.75 12.90
C SER A 102 7.17 -5.03 13.74
N CYS A 103 6.04 -4.61 13.17
CA CYS A 103 5.04 -3.78 13.84
C CYS A 103 3.86 -4.60 14.38
N VAL A 104 3.35 -5.57 13.64
CA VAL A 104 2.18 -6.38 14.06
C VAL A 104 2.37 -7.12 15.38
N PRO A 105 3.55 -7.70 15.71
CA PRO A 105 3.75 -8.35 17.01
C PRO A 105 3.59 -7.41 18.21
N ARG A 106 3.79 -6.10 18.00
CA ARG A 106 3.69 -5.08 19.04
C ARG A 106 2.24 -4.63 19.32
N ASP A 107 1.31 -4.97 18.44
CA ASP A 107 -0.09 -4.60 18.58
C ASP A 107 -0.81 -5.46 19.64
N ALA A 108 -1.80 -4.88 20.31
CA ALA A 108 -2.63 -5.57 21.28
C ALA A 108 -3.73 -6.38 20.56
N GLY A 109 -3.97 -7.61 20.98
CA GLY A 109 -5.04 -8.43 20.42
C GLY A 109 -4.67 -9.89 20.25
N ASP A 110 -5.43 -10.57 19.38
CA ASP A 110 -5.32 -12.00 19.17
C ASP A 110 -3.93 -12.41 18.70
N ARG A 111 -3.35 -13.40 19.40
CA ARG A 111 -1.99 -13.85 19.15
C ARG A 111 -1.90 -14.70 17.89
N GLU A 112 -2.92 -15.51 17.61
CA GLU A 112 -2.89 -16.40 16.45
C GLU A 112 -3.01 -15.58 15.17
N ARG A 113 -3.96 -14.65 15.11
CA ARG A 113 -4.10 -13.72 14.00
C ARG A 113 -2.84 -12.90 13.74
N ARG A 114 -2.14 -12.45 14.78
CA ARG A 114 -0.85 -11.77 14.64
C ARG A 114 0.23 -12.69 14.08
N ARG A 115 0.27 -13.96 14.49
CA ARG A 115 1.20 -14.96 13.92
C ARG A 115 0.95 -15.15 12.42
N GLU A 116 -0.30 -15.29 12.00
CA GLU A 116 -0.66 -15.44 10.59
C GLU A 116 -0.13 -14.25 9.76
N LEU A 117 -0.29 -13.03 10.27
CA LEU A 117 0.21 -11.82 9.60
C LEU A 117 1.73 -11.74 9.56
N VAL A 118 2.42 -12.19 10.61
CA VAL A 118 3.90 -12.26 10.59
C VAL A 118 4.36 -13.28 9.54
N VAL A 119 3.70 -14.43 9.43
CA VAL A 119 4.02 -15.45 8.41
C VAL A 119 3.82 -14.89 7.00
N GLU A 120 2.67 -14.25 6.74
CA GLU A 120 2.41 -13.58 5.46
C GLU A 120 3.44 -12.46 5.18
N GLY A 121 3.88 -11.74 6.21
CA GLY A 121 4.94 -10.74 6.10
C GLY A 121 6.30 -11.34 5.68
N VAL A 122 6.64 -12.53 6.21
CA VAL A 122 7.84 -13.28 5.78
C VAL A 122 7.71 -13.73 4.33
N GLU A 123 6.53 -14.20 3.91
CA GLU A 123 6.26 -14.56 2.50
C GLU A 123 6.42 -13.36 1.57
N PHE A 124 5.97 -12.17 1.98
CA PHE A 124 6.18 -10.93 1.21
C PHE A 124 7.65 -10.51 1.14
N LEU A 125 8.42 -10.69 2.22
CA LEU A 125 9.86 -10.43 2.20
C LEU A 125 10.57 -11.36 1.21
N ASP A 126 10.29 -12.67 1.26
CA ASP A 126 10.88 -13.63 0.31
C ASP A 126 10.46 -13.30 -1.13
N LEU A 127 9.16 -13.10 -1.38
CA LEU A 127 8.64 -12.76 -2.70
C LEU A 127 9.26 -11.47 -3.25
N SER A 128 9.49 -10.47 -2.41
CA SER A 128 10.12 -9.21 -2.82
C SER A 128 11.58 -9.40 -3.28
N TRP A 129 12.32 -10.29 -2.61
CA TRP A 129 13.75 -10.51 -2.82
C TRP A 129 14.03 -11.53 -3.93
N THR A 130 13.40 -12.71 -3.86
CA THR A 130 13.71 -13.86 -4.71
C THR A 130 12.63 -14.16 -5.75
N GLY A 131 11.41 -13.64 -5.54
CA GLY A 131 10.24 -13.99 -6.33
C GLY A 131 10.28 -13.55 -7.80
N PRO A 132 9.70 -14.32 -8.73
CA PRO A 132 9.59 -13.90 -10.12
C PRO A 132 8.59 -12.73 -10.27
N GLU A 133 8.76 -11.88 -11.28
CA GLU A 133 7.89 -10.71 -11.51
C GLU A 133 6.42 -11.08 -11.72
N SER A 134 6.15 -12.23 -12.33
CA SER A 134 4.78 -12.76 -12.50
C SER A 134 4.07 -12.97 -11.17
N SER A 135 4.80 -13.33 -10.11
CA SER A 135 4.24 -13.47 -8.76
C SER A 135 3.98 -12.12 -8.09
N LEU A 136 4.70 -11.06 -8.46
CA LEU A 136 4.42 -9.70 -7.97
C LEU A 136 3.06 -9.20 -8.46
N VAL A 137 2.72 -9.49 -9.73
CA VAL A 137 1.42 -9.13 -10.34
C VAL A 137 0.24 -9.76 -9.60
N ASN A 138 0.41 -10.96 -9.05
CA ASN A 138 -0.62 -11.67 -8.29
C ASN A 138 -0.64 -11.33 -6.79
N SER A 139 0.23 -10.43 -6.34
CA SER A 139 0.34 -10.03 -4.93
C SER A 139 -0.45 -8.75 -4.63
N ILE A 140 -0.38 -8.29 -3.38
CA ILE A 140 -0.98 -7.01 -2.96
C ILE A 140 -0.43 -5.81 -3.75
N ILE A 141 0.78 -5.89 -4.32
CA ILE A 141 1.37 -4.82 -5.14
C ILE A 141 0.95 -4.89 -6.61
N GLY A 142 0.23 -5.95 -7.02
CA GLY A 142 -0.20 -6.17 -8.41
C GLY A 142 -0.84 -4.95 -9.09
N PRO A 143 -1.76 -4.22 -8.44
CA PRO A 143 -2.39 -3.04 -9.02
C PRO A 143 -1.41 -1.93 -9.44
N LEU A 144 -0.21 -1.87 -8.85
CA LEU A 144 0.86 -0.95 -9.22
C LEU A 144 1.47 -1.30 -10.60
N LEU A 145 1.51 -2.59 -10.93
CA LEU A 145 2.12 -3.13 -12.14
C LEU A 145 1.13 -3.24 -13.31
N SER A 146 -0.16 -3.36 -13.01
CA SER A 146 -1.22 -3.59 -14.01
C SER A 146 -1.39 -2.47 -15.04
N ALA A 147 -0.95 -1.23 -14.76
CA ALA A 147 -1.00 -0.12 -15.72
C ALA A 147 -0.05 -0.31 -16.91
N ASN A 148 1.08 -1.01 -16.71
CA ASN A 148 2.07 -1.28 -17.77
C ASN A 148 1.65 -2.43 -18.71
N SER A 149 0.70 -3.27 -18.30
CA SER A 149 0.24 -4.42 -19.08
C SER A 149 -0.61 -4.02 -20.31
N GLY A 150 -1.07 -2.77 -20.38
CA GLY A 150 -1.90 -2.24 -21.48
C GLY A 150 -1.14 -1.70 -22.69
N HIS A 151 0.20 -1.64 -22.66
CA HIS A 151 1.01 -1.10 -23.78
C HIS A 151 1.76 -2.15 -24.61
N ASN A 152 1.76 -3.44 -24.21
CA ASN A 152 2.45 -4.51 -24.94
C ASN A 152 1.51 -5.53 -25.63
N LEU A 153 0.25 -5.17 -25.85
CA LEU A 153 -0.68 -5.93 -26.70
C LEU A 153 -1.07 -5.09 -27.93
N ALA A 154 -0.07 -4.57 -28.65
CA ALA A 154 -0.23 -4.27 -30.06
C ALA A 154 0.13 -5.54 -30.84
N VAL A 155 -0.91 -6.15 -31.40
CA VAL A 155 -0.90 -7.33 -32.25
C VAL A 155 0.10 -7.14 -33.41
N ASN A 156 1.02 -8.09 -33.55
CA ASN A 156 1.61 -8.44 -34.85
C ASN A 156 0.84 -9.62 -35.43
#